data_AF-A0A2V8A1Z2-F1
#
_entry.id   AF-A0A2V8A1Z2-F1
#
_cell.length_a   1.000
_cell.length_b   1.000
_cell.length_c   1.000
_cell.angle_alpha   90.00
_cell.angle_beta   90.00
_cell.angle_gamma   90.00
#
_symmetry.space_group_name_H-M   'P 1'
#
loop_
_entity.id
_entity.type
_entity.pdbx_description
1 polymer ?
#
loop_
_entity_poly.entity_id
_entity_poly.type
_entity_poly.pdbx_seq_one_letter_code
_entity_poly.pdbx_strand_id
1 'polypeptide(L)'
;HRRVAPAEVSEYWTDRALHFITSQPGAWAKLMARKVALIWNATEMVDTEDQSTHADWSWPLRIASPIGHFGVLVPLATFGVAVTWRDRRRLAVLYALIVAYAASVVLFYVFARYRYPLVPLLIPFAAAGGIGIWDLGFGIRSGFGTRIPNPNRIPNPKSLIPIVIVVAVFTNWPIESQAAMRAVTETNLGVALQTDRKLDEAIAHYRRAIAARPDYAPAYSNLATALRDAKRLDEA
;
A
#
# COMPACT_ATOMS: atom_id res chain seq x y z
N HIS A 1 34.81 -11.30 -23.41
CA HIS A 1 33.76 -10.45 -22.81
C HIS A 1 34.39 -9.48 -21.81
N ARG A 2 34.37 -8.17 -22.09
CA ARG A 2 34.83 -7.14 -21.16
C ARG A 2 33.81 -7.06 -20.02
N ARG A 3 34.23 -7.29 -18.76
CA ARG A 3 33.34 -7.07 -17.60
C ARG A 3 33.10 -5.56 -17.50
N VAL A 4 31.86 -5.15 -17.69
CA VAL A 4 31.40 -3.77 -17.55
C VAL A 4 31.57 -3.37 -16.09
N ALA A 5 32.15 -2.20 -15.82
CA ALA A 5 32.32 -1.75 -14.44
C ALA A 5 30.95 -1.44 -13.81
N PRO A 6 30.73 -1.67 -12.51
CA PRO A 6 29.45 -1.32 -11.86
C PRO A 6 29.03 0.15 -12.06
N ALA A 7 30.00 1.06 -12.14
CA ALA A 7 29.78 2.47 -12.43
C ALA A 7 29.21 2.70 -13.85
N GLU A 8 29.78 2.04 -14.86
CA GLU A 8 29.31 2.12 -16.26
C GLU A 8 27.87 1.61 -16.40
N VAL A 9 27.51 0.55 -15.66
CA VAL A 9 26.13 0.04 -15.63
C VAL A 9 25.18 1.05 -14.99
N SER A 10 25.56 1.65 -13.86
CA SER A 10 24.74 2.66 -13.18
C SER A 10 24.52 3.91 -14.03
N GLU A 11 25.59 4.39 -14.67
CA GLU A 11 25.56 5.56 -15.55
C GLU A 11 24.64 5.32 -16.74
N TYR A 12 24.75 4.16 -17.40
CA TYR A 12 23.87 3.77 -18.50
C TYR A 12 22.37 3.79 -18.13
N TRP A 13 22.01 3.24 -16.96
CA TRP A 13 20.61 3.25 -16.52
C TRP A 13 20.12 4.65 -16.12
N THR A 14 21.00 5.46 -15.54
CA THR A 14 20.70 6.84 -15.15
C THR A 14 20.43 7.69 -16.39
N ASP A 15 21.30 7.60 -17.39
CA ASP A 15 21.13 8.31 -18.66
C ASP A 15 19.83 7.90 -19.37
N ARG A 16 19.56 6.58 -19.44
CA ARG A 16 18.31 6.07 -20.04
C ARG A 16 17.06 6.57 -19.31
N ALA A 17 17.11 6.68 -17.98
CA ALA A 17 16.01 7.21 -17.19
C ALA A 17 15.80 8.71 -17.47
N LEU A 18 16.86 9.50 -17.50
CA LEU A 18 16.79 10.93 -17.83
C LEU A 18 16.29 11.16 -19.26
N HIS A 19 16.77 10.36 -20.21
CA HIS A 19 16.30 10.38 -21.59
C HIS A 19 14.81 10.05 -21.67
N PHE A 20 14.32 9.06 -20.92
CA PHE A 20 12.88 8.75 -20.86
C PHE A 20 12.05 9.92 -20.31
N ILE A 21 12.49 10.54 -19.21
CA ILE A 21 11.81 11.67 -18.59
C ILE A 21 11.69 12.85 -19.56
N THR A 22 12.78 13.14 -20.28
CA THR A 22 12.86 14.29 -21.19
C THR A 22 12.17 14.04 -22.53
N SER A 23 12.29 12.82 -23.09
CA SER A 23 11.66 12.46 -24.37
C SER A 23 10.17 12.15 -24.27
N GLN A 24 9.68 11.68 -23.12
CA GLN A 24 8.28 11.28 -22.92
C GLN A 24 7.69 11.83 -21.60
N PRO A 25 7.60 13.16 -21.43
CA PRO A 25 7.18 13.76 -20.17
C PRO A 25 5.75 13.37 -19.77
N GLY A 26 4.85 13.16 -20.73
CA GLY A 26 3.48 12.71 -20.45
C GLY A 26 3.41 11.28 -19.91
N ALA A 27 4.23 10.36 -20.46
CA ALA A 27 4.30 8.99 -19.97
C ALA A 27 4.90 8.94 -18.56
N TRP A 28 5.96 9.73 -18.32
CA TRP A 28 6.54 9.88 -17.00
C TRP A 28 5.54 10.48 -15.99
N ALA A 29 4.82 11.55 -16.35
CA ALA A 29 3.81 12.16 -15.49
C ALA A 29 2.70 11.16 -15.13
N LYS A 30 2.25 10.33 -16.08
CA LYS A 30 1.29 9.25 -15.84
C LYS A 30 1.82 8.22 -14.83
N LEU A 31 3.09 7.83 -14.93
CA LEU A 31 3.73 6.92 -13.97
C LEU A 31 3.83 7.55 -12.57
N MET A 32 4.19 8.83 -12.49
CA MET A 32 4.23 9.56 -11.22
C MET A 32 2.83 9.70 -10.59
N ALA A 33 1.81 9.99 -11.39
CA ALA A 33 0.42 10.02 -10.92
C ALA A 33 -0.03 8.64 -10.38
N ARG A 34 0.35 7.55 -11.06
CA ARG A 34 0.09 6.18 -10.57
C ARG A 34 0.79 5.92 -9.24
N LYS A 35 2.06 6.33 -9.09
CA LYS A 35 2.80 6.24 -7.81
C LYS A 35 2.08 6.99 -6.68
N VAL A 36 1.64 8.22 -6.93
CA VAL A 36 0.89 9.02 -5.95
C VAL A 36 -0.42 8.32 -5.56
N ALA A 37 -1.15 7.79 -6.53
CA ALA A 37 -2.40 7.08 -6.27
C ALA A 37 -2.19 5.84 -5.39
N LEU A 38 -1.12 5.08 -5.62
CA LEU A 38 -0.77 3.87 -4.87
C LEU A 38 -0.44 4.13 -3.39
N ILE A 39 0.03 5.32 -3.03
CA ILE A 39 0.31 5.68 -1.63
C ILE A 39 -0.97 5.65 -0.78
N TRP A 40 -2.06 6.14 -1.36
CA TRP A 40 -3.34 6.27 -0.67
C TRP A 40 -4.26 5.07 -0.91
N ASN A 41 -3.85 4.12 -1.76
CA ASN A 41 -4.69 3.01 -2.17
C ASN A 41 -4.77 1.90 -1.10
N ALA A 42 -5.91 1.22 -1.04
CA ALA A 42 -6.18 0.10 -0.17
C ALA A 42 -5.29 -1.10 -0.51
N THR A 43 -5.07 -1.36 -1.80
CA THR A 43 -4.15 -2.43 -2.25
C THR A 43 -2.70 -2.05 -1.90
N GLU A 44 -1.98 -2.98 -1.27
CA GLU A 44 -0.58 -2.79 -0.91
C GLU A 44 0.31 -3.43 -2.00
N MET A 45 1.30 -2.68 -2.53
CA MET A 45 2.31 -3.25 -3.41
C MET A 45 3.36 -3.99 -2.59
N VAL A 46 3.37 -5.31 -2.73
CA VAL A 46 4.24 -6.21 -1.99
C VAL A 46 5.61 -6.28 -2.67
N ASP A 47 6.67 -6.09 -1.89
CA ASP A 47 8.06 -6.34 -2.32
C ASP A 47 8.49 -7.77 -1.92
N THR A 48 8.17 -8.17 -0.68
CA THR A 48 8.58 -9.47 -0.12
C THR A 48 7.42 -10.27 0.45
N GLU A 49 6.59 -9.66 1.31
CA GLU A 49 5.45 -10.32 1.98
C GLU A 49 4.20 -9.43 2.00
N ASP A 50 3.03 -10.04 1.78
CA ASP A 50 1.73 -9.38 1.94
C ASP A 50 1.22 -9.52 3.38
N GLN A 51 0.82 -8.42 4.02
CA GLN A 51 0.14 -8.46 5.32
C GLN A 51 -1.17 -9.27 5.25
N SER A 52 -1.84 -9.30 4.09
CA SER A 52 -3.05 -10.11 3.92
C SER A 52 -2.78 -11.60 4.11
N THR A 53 -1.60 -12.08 3.71
CA THR A 53 -1.17 -13.47 3.86
C THR A 53 -0.87 -13.80 5.33
N HIS A 54 -0.32 -12.85 6.11
CA HIS A 54 -0.10 -13.03 7.55
C HIS A 54 -1.40 -13.02 8.37
N ALA A 55 -2.42 -12.31 7.91
CA ALA A 55 -3.73 -12.31 8.55
C ALA A 55 -4.35 -13.72 8.53
N ASP A 56 -4.19 -14.48 7.46
CA ASP A 56 -4.72 -15.85 7.35
C ASP A 56 -4.29 -16.76 8.51
N TRP A 57 -3.08 -16.54 9.05
CA TRP A 57 -2.47 -17.36 10.10
C TRP A 57 -2.65 -16.83 11.53
N SER A 58 -3.24 -15.63 11.72
CA SER A 58 -3.35 -15.01 13.04
C SER A 58 -4.71 -14.35 13.28
N TRP A 59 -5.43 -14.84 14.28
CA TRP A 59 -6.77 -14.36 14.61
C TRP A 59 -6.85 -12.86 14.95
N PRO A 60 -5.87 -12.21 15.63
CA PRO A 60 -5.95 -10.77 15.91
C PRO A 60 -5.79 -9.95 14.64
N LEU A 61 -4.89 -10.35 13.73
CA LEU A 61 -4.69 -9.66 12.45
C LEU A 61 -5.88 -9.91 11.52
N ARG A 62 -6.55 -11.07 11.56
CA ARG A 62 -7.78 -11.29 10.79
C ARG A 62 -8.93 -10.37 11.19
N ILE A 63 -9.05 -10.02 12.46
CA ILE A 63 -10.08 -9.10 12.95
C ILE A 63 -9.68 -7.63 12.71
N ALA A 64 -8.38 -7.31 12.85
CA ALA A 64 -7.89 -5.95 12.68
C ALA A 64 -7.62 -5.55 11.22
N SER A 65 -7.32 -6.51 10.34
CA SER A 65 -6.98 -6.30 8.92
C SER A 65 -8.06 -5.55 8.14
N PRO A 66 -9.37 -5.82 8.31
CA PRO A 66 -10.44 -5.06 7.66
C PRO A 66 -10.56 -3.59 8.11
N ILE A 67 -9.97 -3.22 9.25
CA ILE A 67 -10.13 -1.89 9.86
C ILE A 67 -8.84 -1.05 9.71
N GLY A 68 -7.68 -1.72 9.72
CA GLY A 68 -6.35 -1.08 9.73
C GLY A 68 -5.78 -0.74 8.35
N HIS A 69 -6.45 -1.08 7.25
CA HIS A 69 -5.93 -0.81 5.90
C HIS A 69 -6.22 0.62 5.42
N PHE A 70 -5.40 1.12 4.49
CA PHE A 70 -5.48 2.49 3.96
C PHE A 70 -6.84 2.82 3.34
N GLY A 71 -7.58 1.81 2.86
CA GLY A 71 -8.91 1.97 2.27
C GLY A 71 -10.00 2.43 3.24
N VAL A 72 -9.82 2.24 4.55
CA VAL A 72 -10.70 2.77 5.60
C VAL A 72 -10.04 3.96 6.31
N LEU A 73 -8.74 3.86 6.57
CA LEU A 73 -7.99 4.88 7.28
C LEU A 73 -7.98 6.23 6.55
N VAL A 74 -7.74 6.25 5.23
CA VAL A 74 -7.62 7.49 4.45
C VAL A 74 -8.96 8.22 4.31
N PRO A 75 -10.09 7.56 4.01
CA PRO A 75 -11.40 8.23 4.03
C PRO A 75 -11.77 8.82 5.40
N LEU A 76 -11.50 8.11 6.49
CA LEU A 76 -11.73 8.63 7.83
C LEU A 76 -10.80 9.81 8.16
N ALA A 77 -9.52 9.70 7.82
CA ALA A 77 -8.55 10.76 8.05
C ALA A 77 -8.87 12.01 7.23
N THR A 78 -9.29 11.88 5.97
CA THR A 78 -9.71 13.03 5.15
C THR A 78 -10.95 13.71 5.72
N PHE A 79 -11.93 12.95 6.23
CA PHE A 79 -13.05 13.53 6.95
C PHE A 79 -12.60 14.25 8.24
N GLY A 80 -11.70 13.65 9.02
CA GLY A 80 -11.14 14.29 10.21
C GLY A 80 -10.32 15.54 9.93
N VAL A 81 -9.60 15.60 8.80
CA VAL A 81 -8.93 16.82 8.32
C VAL A 81 -9.95 17.91 8.03
N ALA A 82 -11.10 17.58 7.43
CA ALA A 82 -12.17 18.55 7.19
C ALA A 82 -12.78 19.07 8.51
N VAL A 83 -12.98 18.19 9.49
CA VAL A 83 -13.47 18.55 10.85
C VAL A 83 -12.46 19.44 11.59
N THR A 84 -11.17 19.13 11.49
CA THR A 84 -10.08 19.84 12.20
C THR A 84 -9.47 21.00 11.39
N TRP A 85 -10.03 21.33 10.23
CA TRP A 85 -9.44 22.29 9.28
C TRP A 85 -9.16 23.67 9.87
N ARG A 86 -10.00 24.12 10.81
CA ARG A 86 -9.80 25.42 11.49
C ARG A 86 -8.58 25.44 12.42
N ASP A 87 -8.18 24.29 12.93
CA ASP A 87 -6.98 24.13 13.77
C ASP A 87 -5.71 23.82 12.95
N ARG A 88 -5.77 23.95 11.61
CA ARG A 88 -4.65 23.62 10.72
C ARG A 88 -3.32 24.30 11.03
N ARG A 89 -3.36 25.49 11.64
CA ARG A 89 -2.13 26.19 12.08
C ARG A 89 -1.46 25.49 13.26
N ARG A 90 -2.24 24.92 14.18
CA ARG A 90 -1.73 24.13 15.31
C ARG A 90 -1.23 22.77 14.83
N LEU A 91 -1.91 22.19 13.83
CA LEU A 91 -1.56 20.90 13.23
C LEU A 91 -0.55 21.02 12.08
N ALA A 92 0.04 22.20 11.86
CA ALA A 92 0.92 22.47 10.71
C ALA A 92 2.12 21.51 10.65
N VAL A 93 2.71 21.18 11.80
CA VAL A 93 3.82 20.22 11.89
C VAL A 93 3.37 18.82 11.45
N LEU A 94 2.19 18.39 11.86
CA LEU A 94 1.65 17.07 11.49
C LEU A 94 1.37 17.00 9.99
N TYR A 95 0.80 18.05 9.41
CA TYR A 95 0.63 18.14 7.94
C TYR A 95 1.97 18.13 7.21
N ALA A 96 2.96 18.91 7.69
CA ALA A 96 4.29 18.94 7.10
C ALA A 96 4.95 17.57 7.11
N LEU A 97 4.84 16.82 8.23
CA LEU A 97 5.34 15.45 8.33
C LEU A 97 4.66 14.50 7.35
N ILE A 98 3.32 14.54 7.26
CA ILE A 98 2.56 13.70 6.30
C ILE A 98 2.98 14.01 4.87
N VAL A 99 3.06 15.29 4.49
CA VAL A 99 3.42 15.71 3.12
C VAL A 99 4.87 15.38 2.80
N ALA A 100 5.81 15.69 3.70
CA ALA A 100 7.23 15.40 3.50
C ALA A 100 7.48 13.89 3.37
N TYR A 101 6.82 13.10 4.22
CA TYR A 101 6.92 11.66 4.17
C TYR A 101 6.29 11.09 2.90
N ALA A 102 5.07 11.52 2.53
CA ALA A 102 4.44 11.10 1.28
C ALA A 102 5.31 11.45 0.05
N ALA A 103 5.89 12.66 0.01
CA ALA A 103 6.79 13.07 -1.05
C ALA A 103 8.05 12.21 -1.12
N SER A 104 8.63 11.85 0.03
CA SER A 104 9.76 10.92 0.11
C SER A 104 9.41 9.55 -0.49
N VAL A 105 8.24 9.00 -0.18
CA VAL A 105 7.77 7.71 -0.73
C VAL A 105 7.57 7.78 -2.24
N VAL A 106 7.00 8.88 -2.76
CA VAL A 106 6.84 9.08 -4.21
C VAL A 106 8.20 9.15 -4.92
N LEU A 107 9.16 9.86 -4.32
CA LEU A 107 10.46 10.16 -4.93
C LEU A 107 11.37 8.93 -4.95
N PHE A 108 11.44 8.18 -3.85
CA PHE A 108 12.33 7.03 -3.75
C PHE A 108 11.67 5.75 -4.28
N TYR A 109 10.64 5.18 -3.66
CA TYR A 109 9.97 3.95 -4.14
C TYR A 109 8.64 3.70 -3.40
N VAL A 110 7.59 3.31 -4.13
CA VAL A 110 6.25 2.98 -3.57
C VAL A 110 6.12 1.47 -3.36
N PHE A 111 6.72 0.95 -2.27
CA PHE A 111 6.41 -0.39 -1.75
C PHE A 111 5.66 -0.30 -0.43
N ALA A 112 4.88 -1.33 -0.06
CA ALA A 112 4.03 -1.36 1.14
C ALA A 112 4.80 -0.99 2.43
N ARG A 113 6.05 -1.45 2.56
CA ARG A 113 6.97 -1.07 3.65
C ARG A 113 7.06 0.44 3.88
N TYR A 114 7.04 1.22 2.80
CA TYR A 114 7.30 2.66 2.86
C TYR A 114 6.06 3.48 3.15
N ARG A 115 4.84 2.91 3.19
CA ARG A 115 3.65 3.68 3.59
C ARG A 115 3.28 3.53 5.07
N TYR A 116 3.70 2.47 5.76
CA TYR A 116 3.32 2.24 7.16
C TYR A 116 3.64 3.39 8.12
N PRO A 117 4.75 4.14 7.98
CA PRO A 117 4.99 5.29 8.86
C PRO A 117 3.96 6.43 8.71
N LEU A 118 3.14 6.45 7.66
CA LEU A 118 1.99 7.37 7.56
C LEU A 118 0.85 6.97 8.50
N VAL A 119 0.69 5.68 8.82
CA VAL A 119 -0.43 5.18 9.65
C VAL A 119 -0.53 5.91 10.99
N PRO A 120 0.51 5.98 11.84
CA PRO A 120 0.43 6.71 13.11
C PRO A 120 0.19 8.21 12.95
N LEU A 121 0.58 8.81 11.82
CA LEU A 121 0.30 10.22 11.53
C LEU A 121 -1.15 10.46 11.10
N LEU A 122 -1.77 9.47 10.44
CA LEU A 122 -3.16 9.53 9.98
C LEU A 122 -4.17 9.15 11.07
N ILE A 123 -3.80 8.29 12.03
CA ILE A 123 -4.67 7.85 13.12
C ILE A 123 -5.35 9.00 13.87
N PRO A 124 -4.67 10.09 14.29
CA PRO A 124 -5.31 11.21 14.97
C PRO A 124 -6.42 11.87 14.14
N PHE A 125 -6.20 12.00 12.82
CA PHE A 125 -7.22 12.51 11.92
C PHE A 125 -8.35 11.51 11.73
N ALA A 126 -8.04 10.23 11.55
CA ALA A 126 -9.07 9.19 11.42
C ALA A 126 -9.96 9.11 12.67
N ALA A 127 -9.39 9.24 13.86
CA ALA A 127 -10.11 9.32 15.12
C ALA A 127 -11.03 10.55 15.18
N ALA A 128 -10.51 11.74 14.81
CA ALA A 128 -11.32 12.96 14.73
C ALA A 128 -12.47 12.82 13.70
N GLY A 129 -12.22 12.12 12.59
CA GLY A 129 -13.23 11.80 11.60
C GLY A 129 -14.31 10.86 12.13
N GLY A 130 -13.92 9.78 12.81
CA GLY A 130 -14.86 8.84 13.44
C GLY A 130 -15.78 9.51 14.45
N ILE A 131 -15.23 10.40 15.30
CA ILE A 131 -16.03 11.22 16.23
C ILE A 131 -17.02 12.11 15.48
N GLY A 132 -16.57 12.80 14.42
CA GLY A 132 -17.44 13.65 13.62
C GLY A 132 -18.59 12.89 12.93
N ILE A 133 -18.37 11.64 12.52
CA ILE A 133 -19.42 10.76 11.94
C ILE A 133 -20.41 10.31 13.02
N TRP A 134 -19.91 9.97 14.20
CA TRP A 134 -20.75 9.55 15.34
C TRP A 134 -21.73 10.66 15.75
N ASP A 135 -21.25 11.90 15.85
CA ASP A 135 -22.06 13.07 16.20
C ASP A 135 -23.09 13.43 15.12
N LEU A 136 -22.78 13.13 13.86
CA LEU A 136 -23.61 13.36 12.68
C LEU A 136 -24.87 12.48 12.63
N GLY A 137 -24.73 11.21 13.03
CA GLY A 137 -25.73 10.17 12.78
C GLY A 137 -26.41 9.58 14.01
N PHE A 138 -25.74 9.60 15.18
CA PHE A 138 -26.18 8.82 16.35
C PHE A 138 -26.23 9.65 17.63
N GLY A 139 -26.49 10.96 17.54
CA GLY A 139 -26.48 11.94 18.63
C GLY A 139 -27.27 11.58 19.90
N ILE A 140 -26.80 10.60 20.64
CA ILE A 140 -27.02 10.41 22.07
C ILE A 140 -25.98 11.33 22.72
N ARG A 141 -26.43 12.23 23.60
CA ARG A 141 -25.53 13.05 24.43
C ARG A 141 -24.56 12.12 25.16
N SER A 142 -23.38 11.89 24.60
CA SER A 142 -22.37 11.05 25.21
C SER A 142 -21.80 11.81 26.40
N GLY A 143 -22.08 11.31 27.60
CA GLY A 143 -21.50 11.80 28.87
C GLY A 143 -19.99 11.53 29.01
N PHE A 144 -19.30 11.25 27.90
CA PHE A 144 -17.85 11.13 27.86
C PHE A 144 -17.30 12.54 27.59
N GLY A 145 -16.69 13.14 28.61
CA GLY A 145 -16.31 14.56 28.65
C GLY A 145 -15.19 14.98 27.69
N THR A 146 -15.19 14.53 26.44
CA THR A 146 -14.40 15.16 25.38
C THR A 146 -15.14 16.41 24.93
N ARG A 147 -14.64 17.59 25.31
CA ARG A 147 -15.12 18.87 24.77
C ARG A 147 -14.98 18.86 23.25
N ILE A 148 -16.06 18.50 22.56
CA ILE A 148 -16.16 18.67 21.12
C ILE A 148 -16.08 20.18 20.85
N PRO A 149 -15.21 20.63 19.94
CA PRO A 149 -15.15 22.03 19.58
C PRO A 149 -16.49 22.46 18.99
N ASN A 150 -17.24 23.29 19.73
CA ASN A 150 -18.44 24.07 19.39
C ASN A 150 -19.15 23.70 18.05
N PRO A 151 -20.43 23.26 18.04
CA PRO A 151 -21.14 22.81 16.83
C PRO A 151 -21.24 23.86 15.68
N ASN A 152 -21.01 25.15 15.94
CA ASN A 152 -20.89 26.18 14.89
C ASN A 152 -19.54 26.16 14.14
N ARG A 153 -18.67 25.19 14.42
CA ARG A 153 -17.25 25.18 14.00
C ARG A 153 -16.94 24.22 12.85
N ILE A 154 -17.89 23.39 12.43
CA ILE A 154 -17.74 22.41 11.33
C ILE A 154 -18.53 22.91 10.11
N PRO A 155 -18.00 22.86 8.86
CA PRO A 155 -18.83 23.00 7.66
C PRO A 155 -20.00 22.02 7.75
N ASN A 156 -21.18 22.35 7.22
CA ASN A 156 -22.37 21.49 7.32
C ASN A 156 -21.97 20.03 7.05
N PRO A 157 -22.00 19.15 8.05
CA PRO A 157 -21.25 17.90 7.95
C PRO A 157 -21.85 16.95 6.89
N LYS A 158 -23.10 17.19 6.46
CA LYS A 158 -23.72 16.54 5.29
C LYS A 158 -23.08 16.92 3.95
N SER A 159 -22.48 18.11 3.81
CA SER A 159 -21.80 18.53 2.58
C SER A 159 -20.45 17.85 2.37
N LEU A 160 -19.91 17.19 3.40
CA LEU A 160 -18.64 16.45 3.34
C LEU A 160 -18.81 14.98 2.94
N ILE A 161 -20.01 14.41 3.11
CA ILE A 161 -20.35 13.03 2.72
C ILE A 161 -19.92 12.68 1.28
N PRO A 162 -20.26 13.47 0.24
CA PRO A 162 -19.85 13.12 -1.13
C PRO A 162 -18.34 13.09 -1.31
N ILE A 163 -17.59 13.96 -0.62
CA ILE A 163 -16.13 13.97 -0.67
C ILE A 163 -15.57 12.69 -0.05
N VAL A 164 -16.10 12.27 1.11
CA VAL A 164 -15.68 11.01 1.76
C VAL A 164 -15.98 9.81 0.88
N ILE A 165 -17.15 9.77 0.23
CA ILE A 165 -17.51 8.69 -0.70
C ILE A 165 -16.53 8.65 -1.88
N VAL A 166 -16.24 9.81 -2.50
CA VAL A 166 -15.28 9.88 -3.61
C VAL A 166 -13.89 9.42 -3.18
N VAL A 167 -13.42 9.87 -2.02
CA VAL A 167 -12.13 9.42 -1.46
C VAL A 167 -12.16 7.92 -1.19
N ALA A 168 -13.22 7.38 -0.58
CA ALA A 168 -13.35 5.95 -0.32
C ALA A 168 -13.36 5.12 -1.61
N VAL A 169 -14.08 5.55 -2.64
CA VAL A 169 -14.09 4.87 -3.94
C VAL A 169 -12.69 4.92 -4.57
N PHE A 170 -12.03 6.09 -4.55
CA PHE A 170 -10.69 6.24 -5.10
C PHE A 170 -9.65 5.39 -4.36
N THR A 171 -9.66 5.42 -3.02
CA THR A 171 -8.70 4.66 -2.21
C THR A 171 -8.93 3.16 -2.36
N ASN A 172 -10.16 2.70 -2.58
CA ASN A 172 -10.47 1.29 -2.78
C ASN A 172 -10.51 0.88 -4.26
N TRP A 173 -10.14 1.77 -5.17
CA TRP A 173 -10.10 1.46 -6.60
C TRP A 173 -9.00 0.42 -6.89
N PRO A 174 -9.29 -0.66 -7.62
CA PRO A 174 -8.29 -1.70 -7.90
C PRO A 174 -7.26 -1.20 -8.93
N ILE A 175 -6.22 -0.52 -8.46
CA ILE A 175 -5.11 -0.04 -9.31
C ILE A 175 -4.15 -1.20 -9.67
N GLU A 176 -3.90 -2.11 -8.73
CA GLU A 176 -3.12 -3.33 -8.92
C GLU A 176 -3.98 -4.56 -8.63
N SER A 177 -3.70 -5.67 -9.33
CA SER A 177 -4.43 -6.91 -9.09
C SER A 177 -3.90 -7.61 -7.83
N GLN A 178 -4.80 -7.94 -6.91
CA GLN A 178 -4.47 -8.76 -5.73
C GLN A 178 -3.86 -10.11 -6.14
N ALA A 179 -4.30 -10.66 -7.28
CA ALA A 179 -3.75 -11.85 -7.89
C ALA A 179 -2.25 -11.71 -8.22
N ALA A 180 -1.81 -10.55 -8.71
CA ALA A 180 -0.39 -10.31 -8.96
C ALA A 180 0.41 -10.25 -7.65
N MET A 181 -0.10 -9.58 -6.61
CA MET A 181 0.59 -9.49 -5.31
C MET A 181 0.68 -10.85 -4.62
N ARG A 182 -0.37 -11.67 -4.73
CA ARG A 182 -0.37 -13.05 -4.24
C ARG A 182 0.68 -13.90 -4.94
N ALA A 183 0.80 -13.79 -6.27
CA ALA A 183 1.81 -14.53 -7.03
C ALA A 183 3.24 -14.14 -6.64
N VAL A 184 3.50 -12.85 -6.42
CA VAL A 184 4.80 -12.37 -5.91
C VAL A 184 5.09 -12.97 -4.53
N THR A 185 4.14 -12.89 -3.60
CA THR A 185 4.28 -13.39 -2.22
C THR A 185 4.53 -14.90 -2.17
N GLU A 186 3.72 -15.69 -2.87
CA GLU A 186 3.88 -17.15 -2.97
C GLU A 186 5.24 -17.51 -3.59
N THR A 187 5.72 -16.75 -4.57
CA THR A 187 7.05 -16.96 -5.16
C THR A 187 8.16 -16.67 -4.15
N ASN A 188 8.07 -15.57 -3.40
CA ASN A 188 9.08 -15.23 -2.39
C ASN A 188 9.13 -16.26 -1.25
N LEU A 189 7.97 -16.75 -0.81
CA LEU A 189 7.88 -17.82 0.19
C LEU A 189 8.46 -19.13 -0.34
N GLY A 190 8.20 -19.47 -1.60
CA GLY A 190 8.85 -20.59 -2.28
C GLY A 190 10.38 -20.49 -2.29
N VAL A 191 10.93 -19.30 -2.56
CA VAL A 191 12.38 -19.05 -2.56
C VAL A 191 12.98 -19.26 -1.16
N ALA A 192 12.30 -18.76 -0.11
CA ALA A 192 12.72 -18.96 1.27
C ALA A 192 12.76 -20.46 1.64
N LEU A 193 11.69 -21.21 1.31
CA LEU A 193 11.60 -22.64 1.56
C LEU A 193 12.64 -23.46 0.77
N GLN A 194 12.93 -23.07 -0.47
CA GLN A 194 13.97 -23.70 -1.29
C GLN A 194 15.36 -23.50 -0.68
N THR A 195 15.61 -22.30 -0.14
CA THR A 195 16.85 -21.99 0.62
C THR A 195 16.98 -22.91 1.84
N ASP A 196 15.87 -23.19 2.52
CA ASP A 196 15.79 -24.13 3.65
C ASP A 196 15.73 -25.61 3.24
N ARG A 197 15.93 -25.94 1.95
CA ARG A 197 15.87 -27.30 1.38
C ARG A 197 14.50 -28.00 1.54
N LYS A 198 13.44 -27.28 1.83
CA LYS A 198 12.05 -27.78 1.86
C LYS A 198 11.45 -27.75 0.46
N LEU A 199 11.98 -28.61 -0.42
CA LEU A 199 11.75 -28.51 -1.87
C LEU A 199 10.29 -28.79 -2.27
N ASP A 200 9.61 -29.74 -1.64
CA ASP A 200 8.21 -30.05 -1.97
C ASP A 200 7.26 -28.91 -1.58
N GLU A 201 7.50 -28.27 -0.43
CA GLU A 201 6.74 -27.09 -0.01
C GLU A 201 7.00 -25.92 -0.96
N ALA A 202 8.27 -25.68 -1.34
CA ALA A 202 8.63 -24.64 -2.31
C ALA A 202 7.90 -24.84 -3.66
N ILE A 203 7.89 -26.07 -4.19
CA ILE A 203 7.17 -26.42 -5.42
C ILE A 203 5.67 -26.12 -5.30
N ALA A 204 5.05 -26.44 -4.16
CA ALA A 204 3.63 -26.15 -3.93
C ALA A 204 3.35 -24.64 -3.94
N HIS A 205 4.22 -23.84 -3.32
CA HIS A 205 4.13 -22.37 -3.35
C HIS A 205 4.29 -21.80 -4.76
N TYR A 206 5.26 -22.25 -5.55
CA TYR A 206 5.40 -21.80 -6.94
C TYR A 206 4.18 -22.17 -7.81
N ARG A 207 3.59 -23.35 -7.61
CA ARG A 207 2.34 -23.76 -8.28
C ARG A 207 1.16 -22.85 -7.89
N ARG A 208 1.05 -22.45 -6.61
CA ARG A 208 0.05 -21.46 -6.17
C ARG A 208 0.27 -20.09 -6.81
N ALA A 209 1.53 -19.66 -6.94
CA ALA A 209 1.87 -18.41 -7.62
C ALA A 209 1.40 -18.43 -9.09
N ILE A 210 1.66 -19.53 -9.81
CA ILE A 210 1.21 -19.74 -11.19
C ILE A 210 -0.32 -19.78 -11.28
N ALA A 211 -1.00 -20.44 -10.35
CA ALA A 211 -2.46 -20.48 -10.32
C ALA A 211 -3.08 -19.09 -10.06
N ALA A 212 -2.46 -18.28 -9.21
CA ALA A 212 -2.88 -16.90 -8.97
C ALA A 212 -2.61 -16.01 -10.19
N ARG A 213 -1.47 -16.20 -10.86
CA ARG A 213 -1.08 -15.41 -12.02
C ARG A 213 -0.34 -16.27 -13.07
N PRO A 214 -1.07 -16.81 -14.06
CA PRO A 214 -0.49 -17.69 -15.08
C PRO A 214 0.56 -17.03 -15.98
N ASP A 215 0.62 -15.71 -16.07
CA ASP A 215 1.62 -14.96 -16.83
C ASP A 215 2.86 -14.54 -15.99
N TYR A 216 2.95 -14.95 -14.73
CA TYR A 216 4.05 -14.54 -13.84
C TYR A 216 5.32 -15.36 -14.05
N ALA A 217 6.13 -14.94 -15.04
CA ALA A 217 7.36 -15.62 -15.45
C ALA A 217 8.33 -16.01 -14.30
N PRO A 218 8.57 -15.17 -13.26
CA PRO A 218 9.47 -15.54 -12.16
C PRO A 218 9.06 -16.84 -11.43
N ALA A 219 7.76 -17.10 -11.29
CA ALA A 219 7.29 -18.32 -10.63
C ALA A 219 7.66 -19.59 -11.42
N TYR A 220 7.58 -19.56 -12.75
CA TYR A 220 7.99 -20.68 -13.60
C TYR A 220 9.49 -20.94 -13.55
N SER A 221 10.31 -19.89 -13.62
CA SER A 221 11.77 -20.03 -13.54
C SER A 221 12.22 -20.62 -12.19
N ASN A 222 11.58 -20.19 -11.11
CA ASN A 222 11.88 -20.71 -9.77
C ASN A 222 11.34 -22.15 -9.58
N LEU A 223 10.16 -22.47 -10.12
CA LEU A 223 9.62 -23.82 -10.12
C LEU A 223 10.55 -24.82 -10.83
N ALA A 224 11.02 -24.49 -12.04
CA ALA A 224 11.95 -25.33 -12.79
C ALA A 224 13.25 -25.57 -12.02
N THR A 225 13.76 -24.52 -11.36
CA THR A 225 14.95 -24.62 -10.50
C THR A 225 14.70 -25.55 -9.31
N ALA A 226 13.57 -25.42 -8.62
CA ALA A 226 13.23 -26.26 -7.48
C ALA A 226 12.98 -27.73 -7.87
N LEU A 227 12.36 -27.99 -9.01
CA LEU A 227 12.15 -29.34 -9.54
C LEU A 227 13.47 -30.01 -9.91
N ARG A 228 14.40 -29.27 -10.51
CA ARG A 228 15.77 -29.75 -10.74
C ARG A 228 16.48 -30.09 -9.43
N ASP A 229 16.39 -29.23 -8.42
CA ASP A 229 17.00 -29.46 -7.12
C ASP A 229 16.39 -30.68 -6.41
N ALA A 230 15.09 -30.92 -6.62
CA ALA A 230 14.37 -32.10 -6.13
C ALA A 230 14.60 -33.37 -6.97
N LYS A 231 15.39 -33.28 -8.05
CA LYS A 231 15.63 -34.35 -9.03
C LYS A 231 14.36 -34.86 -9.74
N ARG A 232 13.35 -34.01 -9.88
CA ARG A 232 12.07 -34.28 -10.56
C ARG A 232 12.07 -33.63 -11.95
N LEU A 233 13.03 -34.04 -12.78
CA LEU A 233 13.26 -33.42 -14.10
C LEU A 233 12.09 -33.64 -15.07
N ASP A 234 11.31 -34.70 -14.89
CA ASP A 234 10.15 -35.01 -15.73
C ASP A 234 8.97 -34.03 -15.52
N GLU A 235 8.99 -33.26 -14.43
CA GLU A 235 7.96 -32.27 -14.10
C GLU A 235 8.40 -30.82 -14.38
N ALA A 236 9.66 -30.60 -14.78
CA ALA A 236 10.30 -29.30 -14.97
C ALA A 236 10.02 -28.70 -16.36
#